data_AF-A0A9N9NGS8-F1
#
_entry.id   AF-A0A9N9NGS8-F1
#
_cell.length_a   1.000
_cell.length_b   1.000
_cell.length_c   1.000
_cell.angle_alpha   90.00
_cell.angle_beta   90.00
_cell.angle_gamma   90.00
#
_symmetry.space_group_name_H-M   'P 1'
#
loop_
_entity.id
_entity.type
_entity.pdbx_description
1 polymer ?
#
loop_
_entity_poly.entity_id
_entity_poly.type
_entity_poly.pdbx_seq_one_letter_code
_entity_poly.pdbx_strand_id
1 'polypeptide(L)'
;MSHSRRYREIKEKIADNKHYNLAEAVDFLRNNNPERLKNIKAIKNERKVAVIKEGLPEDILKECQNIKEVELLTVAEVRQKPLQKLLGPKGLYPTKKNGSLTENILEEIKKFQQGEIEVKTDKGGNIHAVIGSCDFSSKQLEENYKIMYDKITELKPTGWKGDFLKNITLSTTMGPGLKILK
;
A
#
# COMPACT_ATOMS: atom_id res chain seq x y z
N MET A 1 -0.97 -23.83 13.79
CA MET A 1 0.26 -23.52 13.02
C MET A 1 1.29 -22.96 13.98
N SER A 2 2.49 -23.54 14.05
CA SER A 2 3.54 -23.12 14.98
C SER A 2 4.22 -21.87 14.45
N HIS A 3 4.04 -20.73 15.12
CA HIS A 3 4.81 -19.53 14.83
C HIS A 3 6.28 -19.73 15.23
N SER A 4 7.19 -19.06 14.52
CA SER A 4 8.63 -19.06 14.83
C SER A 4 8.89 -18.69 16.29
N ARG A 5 9.95 -19.24 16.89
CA ARG A 5 10.36 -18.95 18.27
C ARG A 5 10.48 -17.44 18.52
N ARG A 6 11.09 -16.71 17.57
CA ARG A 6 11.21 -15.24 17.61
C ARG A 6 9.86 -14.54 17.69
N TYR A 7 8.87 -14.99 16.91
CA TYR A 7 7.54 -14.40 16.93
C TYR A 7 6.88 -14.60 18.30
N ARG A 8 7.06 -15.78 18.92
CA ARG A 8 6.55 -16.06 20.27
C ARG A 8 7.21 -15.18 21.32
N GLU A 9 8.53 -15.05 21.28
CA GLU A 9 9.31 -14.19 22.20
C GLU A 9 8.87 -12.71 22.10
N ILE A 10 8.58 -12.19 20.90
CA ILE A 10 8.07 -10.82 20.75
C ILE A 10 6.61 -10.73 21.20
N LYS A 11 5.79 -11.74 20.90
CA LYS A 11 4.38 -11.78 21.30
C LYS A 11 4.21 -11.81 22.82
N GLU A 12 5.05 -12.53 23.55
CA GLU A 12 5.04 -12.56 25.03
C GLU A 12 5.31 -11.18 25.66
N LYS A 13 6.02 -10.29 24.95
CA LYS A 13 6.25 -8.92 25.42
C LYS A 13 5.04 -7.99 25.19
N ILE A 14 4.05 -8.43 24.42
CA ILE A 14 2.85 -7.64 24.13
C ILE A 14 1.80 -7.97 25.17
N ALA A 15 1.36 -6.99 25.93
CA ALA A 15 0.20 -7.15 26.81
C ALA A 15 -1.09 -7.35 25.98
N ASP A 16 -1.80 -8.47 26.22
CA ASP A 16 -2.90 -8.96 25.37
C ASP A 16 -4.08 -7.98 25.15
N ASN A 17 -4.27 -7.03 26.08
CA ASN A 17 -5.36 -6.03 26.03
C ASN A 17 -4.88 -4.57 26.09
N LYS A 18 -3.57 -4.32 25.98
CA LYS A 18 -3.06 -2.95 25.94
C LYS A 18 -3.32 -2.34 24.57
N HIS A 19 -3.93 -1.16 24.55
CA HIS A 19 -3.96 -0.31 23.37
C HIS A 19 -2.77 0.64 23.45
N TYR A 20 -1.96 0.65 22.41
CA TYR A 20 -0.74 1.46 22.35
C TYR A 20 -1.06 2.81 21.70
N ASN A 21 -0.38 3.85 22.17
CA ASN A 21 -0.27 5.09 21.39
C ASN A 21 0.57 4.80 20.13
N LEU A 22 0.37 5.59 19.06
CA LEU A 22 1.09 5.41 17.81
C LEU A 22 2.61 5.52 18.02
N ALA A 23 3.08 6.50 18.79
CA ALA A 23 4.49 6.66 19.13
C ALA A 23 5.05 5.44 19.89
N GLU A 24 4.35 4.97 20.93
CA GLU A 24 4.74 3.79 21.70
C GLU A 24 4.78 2.52 20.82
N ALA A 25 3.82 2.38 19.91
CA ALA A 25 3.74 1.25 19.00
C ALA A 25 4.93 1.27 18.01
N VAL A 26 5.26 2.43 17.45
CA VAL A 26 6.39 2.58 16.53
C VAL A 26 7.72 2.27 17.22
N ASP A 27 7.93 2.79 18.44
CA ASP A 27 9.16 2.54 19.19
C ASP A 27 9.28 1.06 19.59
N PHE A 28 8.18 0.42 20.00
CA PHE A 28 8.16 -1.01 20.27
C PHE A 28 8.52 -1.83 19.03
N LEU A 29 7.95 -1.50 17.87
CA LEU A 29 8.21 -2.21 16.62
C LEU A 29 9.66 -2.02 16.15
N ARG A 30 10.24 -0.83 16.30
CA ARG A 30 11.65 -0.58 15.96
C ARG A 30 12.60 -1.38 16.84
N ASN A 31 12.38 -1.40 18.15
CA ASN A 31 13.27 -2.06 19.10
C ASN A 31 13.23 -3.60 18.99
N ASN A 32 12.09 -4.16 18.61
CA ASN A 32 11.91 -5.62 18.51
C ASN A 32 12.12 -6.18 17.09
N ASN A 33 12.55 -5.36 16.12
CA ASN A 33 12.79 -5.80 14.75
C ASN A 33 14.29 -5.75 14.35
N PRO A 34 15.07 -6.82 14.63
CA PRO A 34 16.48 -6.93 14.20
C PRO A 34 16.70 -7.03 12.68
N GLU A 35 15.66 -7.01 11.84
CA GLU A 35 15.81 -7.14 10.38
C GLU A 35 16.44 -5.92 9.69
N ARG A 36 16.74 -4.85 10.45
CA ARG A 36 17.42 -3.62 9.96
C ARG A 36 18.73 -3.89 9.20
N LEU A 37 19.37 -5.06 9.36
CA LEU A 37 20.69 -5.34 8.76
C LEU A 37 20.73 -6.38 7.63
N LYS A 38 19.76 -7.31 7.53
CA LYS A 38 19.84 -8.39 6.52
C LYS A 38 18.81 -8.29 5.39
N ASN A 39 17.77 -7.48 5.60
CA ASN A 39 16.65 -7.37 4.68
C ASN A 39 16.48 -5.93 4.18
N ILE A 40 17.56 -5.25 3.78
CA ILE A 40 17.46 -4.21 2.72
C ILE A 40 17.13 -4.93 1.40
N LYS A 41 16.07 -5.73 1.39
CA LYS A 41 15.23 -5.80 0.22
C LYS A 41 14.33 -4.60 0.42
N ALA A 42 14.71 -3.47 -0.19
CA ALA A 42 13.69 -2.59 -0.71
C ALA A 42 12.64 -3.53 -1.28
N ILE A 43 11.47 -3.61 -0.66
CA ILE A 43 10.33 -4.26 -1.28
C ILE A 43 10.04 -3.33 -2.44
N LYS A 44 10.80 -3.54 -3.52
CA LYS A 44 10.54 -3.09 -4.86
C LYS A 44 9.28 -3.86 -5.22
N ASN A 45 8.16 -3.39 -4.68
CA ASN A 45 6.89 -3.62 -5.32
C ASN A 45 7.03 -2.86 -6.63
N GLU A 46 7.63 -3.52 -7.63
CA GLU A 46 7.68 -3.06 -9.00
C GLU A 46 6.22 -3.09 -9.48
N ARG A 47 5.45 -2.08 -9.05
CA ARG A 47 4.12 -1.81 -9.53
C ARG A 47 4.31 -1.32 -10.95
N LYS A 48 4.26 -2.27 -11.88
CA LYS A 48 4.27 -1.94 -13.29
C LYS A 48 2.94 -1.32 -13.67
N VAL A 49 2.94 -0.04 -13.98
CA VAL A 49 1.75 0.69 -14.44
C VAL A 49 1.63 0.48 -15.94
N ALA A 50 0.50 -0.09 -16.35
CA ALA A 50 0.16 -0.27 -17.74
C ALA A 50 -0.47 1.03 -18.31
N VAL A 51 0.16 1.66 -19.30
CA VAL A 51 -0.28 2.95 -19.86
C VAL A 51 -0.60 2.79 -21.35
N ILE A 52 -1.71 3.36 -21.83
CA ILE A 52 -2.09 3.27 -23.25
C ILE A 52 -1.24 4.20 -24.12
N LYS A 53 -0.62 3.67 -25.18
CA LYS A 53 0.31 4.36 -26.09
C LYS A 53 -0.37 5.25 -27.14
N GLU A 54 -1.62 4.99 -27.50
CA GLU A 54 -2.30 5.67 -28.61
C GLU A 54 -2.70 7.10 -28.24
N GLY A 55 -2.14 8.09 -28.94
CA GLY A 55 -2.50 9.52 -28.82
C GLY A 55 -1.53 10.42 -28.06
N LEU A 56 -0.40 9.90 -27.58
CA LEU A 56 0.60 10.70 -26.85
C LEU A 56 1.65 11.35 -27.76
N PRO A 57 2.03 12.61 -27.53
CA PRO A 57 3.20 13.25 -28.13
C PRO A 57 4.48 12.41 -27.95
N GLU A 58 5.35 12.38 -28.96
CA GLU A 58 6.60 11.59 -28.98
C GLU A 58 7.56 11.92 -27.83
N ASP A 59 7.50 13.13 -27.29
CA ASP A 59 8.33 13.58 -26.17
C ASP A 59 7.95 12.89 -24.85
N ILE A 60 6.64 12.70 -24.60
CA ILE A 60 6.12 12.03 -23.40
C ILE A 60 6.42 10.53 -23.44
N LEU A 61 6.43 9.95 -24.64
CA LEU A 61 6.77 8.53 -24.84
C LEU A 61 8.22 8.22 -24.42
N LYS A 62 9.16 9.13 -24.68
CA LYS A 62 10.56 8.99 -24.26
C LYS A 62 10.73 9.14 -22.75
N GLU A 63 9.99 10.03 -22.11
CA GLU A 63 9.99 10.19 -20.64
C GLU A 63 9.41 8.95 -19.94
N CYS A 64 8.30 8.40 -20.44
CA CYS A 64 7.68 7.19 -19.90
C CYS A 64 8.57 5.94 -20.05
N GLN A 65 9.34 5.82 -21.13
CA GLN A 65 10.27 4.68 -21.35
C GLN A 65 11.44 4.66 -20.36
N ASN A 66 11.85 5.81 -19.82
CA ASN A 66 12.94 5.90 -18.85
C ASN A 66 12.52 5.47 -17.43
N ILE A 67 11.22 5.38 -17.16
CA ILE A 67 10.69 4.96 -15.86
C ILE A 67 10.53 3.43 -15.89
N LYS A 68 11.40 2.72 -15.13
CA LYS A 68 11.45 1.24 -15.06
C LYS A 68 10.13 0.56 -14.63
N GLU A 69 9.17 1.35 -14.16
CA GLU A 69 7.89 0.91 -13.58
C GLU A 69 6.71 1.13 -14.53
N VAL A 70 6.91 1.55 -15.78
CA VAL A 70 5.81 1.80 -16.74
C VAL A 70 5.90 0.85 -17.92
N GLU A 71 4.85 0.05 -18.15
CA GLU A 71 4.68 -0.76 -19.37
C GLU A 71 3.67 -0.06 -20.30
N LEU A 72 4.11 0.37 -21.48
CA LEU A 72 3.25 1.01 -22.48
C LEU A 72 2.52 -0.08 -23.30
N LEU A 73 1.19 -0.12 -23.25
CA LEU A 73 0.34 -1.03 -24.03
C LEU A 73 -0.46 -0.24 -25.08
N THR A 74 -0.82 -0.84 -26.19
CA THR A 74 -1.74 -0.24 -27.18
C THR A 74 -3.21 -0.55 -26.86
N VAL A 75 -4.17 0.18 -27.44
CA VAL A 75 -5.62 -0.09 -27.21
C VAL A 75 -5.97 -1.48 -27.71
N ALA A 76 -5.33 -1.93 -28.79
CA ALA A 76 -5.45 -3.27 -29.33
C ALA A 76 -4.96 -4.36 -28.35
N GLU A 77 -3.87 -4.13 -27.63
CA GLU A 77 -3.31 -5.06 -26.64
C GLU A 77 -4.17 -5.12 -25.36
N VAL A 78 -4.70 -3.99 -24.90
CA VAL A 78 -5.58 -3.94 -23.71
C VAL A 78 -6.86 -4.75 -23.91
N ARG A 79 -7.44 -4.76 -25.11
CA ARG A 79 -8.69 -5.49 -25.42
C ARG A 79 -8.50 -7.01 -25.50
N GLN A 80 -7.28 -7.53 -25.41
CA GLN A 80 -7.03 -8.96 -25.52
C GLN A 80 -7.49 -9.72 -24.26
N LYS A 81 -8.45 -10.65 -24.43
CA LYS A 81 -8.91 -11.60 -23.40
C LYS A 81 -7.78 -12.36 -22.65
N PRO A 82 -6.68 -12.82 -23.29
CA PRO A 82 -5.60 -13.48 -22.54
C PRO A 82 -4.90 -12.55 -21.54
N LEU A 83 -4.73 -11.27 -21.89
CA LEU A 83 -4.08 -10.29 -21.01
C LEU A 83 -4.95 -9.99 -19.78
N GLN A 84 -6.26 -9.89 -19.95
CA GLN A 84 -7.23 -9.76 -18.85
C GLN A 84 -7.15 -10.93 -17.85
N LYS A 85 -7.06 -12.17 -18.35
CA LYS A 85 -6.94 -13.36 -17.49
C LYS A 85 -5.62 -13.41 -16.72
N LEU A 86 -4.53 -12.88 -17.30
CA LEU A 86 -3.20 -12.90 -16.69
C LEU A 86 -2.98 -11.75 -15.69
N LEU A 87 -3.34 -10.52 -16.07
CA LEU A 87 -3.11 -9.31 -15.26
C LEU A 87 -4.26 -8.99 -14.30
N GLY A 88 -5.48 -9.48 -14.59
CA GLY A 88 -6.65 -9.35 -13.72
C GLY A 88 -6.43 -9.82 -12.28
N PRO A 89 -5.98 -11.08 -12.04
CA PRO A 89 -5.74 -11.57 -10.68
C PRO A 89 -4.57 -10.86 -9.98
N LYS A 90 -3.65 -10.26 -10.73
CA LYS A 90 -2.53 -9.47 -10.18
C LYS A 90 -2.90 -8.01 -9.89
N GLY A 91 -4.10 -7.56 -10.29
CA GLY A 91 -4.53 -6.16 -10.14
C GLY A 91 -3.79 -5.17 -11.04
N LEU A 92 -3.00 -5.65 -12.00
CA LEU A 92 -2.17 -4.84 -12.89
C LEU A 92 -2.86 -4.53 -14.23
N TYR A 93 -4.10 -4.99 -14.40
CA TYR A 93 -4.85 -4.72 -15.62
C TYR A 93 -5.28 -3.24 -15.66
N PRO A 94 -5.05 -2.52 -16.78
CA PRO A 94 -5.37 -1.10 -16.88
C PRO A 94 -6.89 -0.89 -16.78
N THR A 95 -7.32 -0.14 -15.77
CA THR A 95 -8.72 0.23 -15.56
C THR A 95 -8.84 1.70 -15.22
N LYS A 96 -9.98 2.33 -15.58
CA LYS A 96 -10.26 3.73 -15.23
C LYS A 96 -10.28 3.97 -13.72
N LYS A 97 -10.69 2.95 -12.94
CA LYS A 97 -10.77 3.02 -11.48
C LYS A 97 -9.39 3.13 -10.82
N ASN A 98 -8.38 2.45 -11.38
CA ASN A 98 -7.02 2.47 -10.85
C ASN A 98 -6.20 3.67 -11.38
N GLY A 99 -6.81 4.63 -12.09
CA GLY A 99 -6.10 5.78 -12.69
C GLY A 99 -5.19 5.46 -13.87
N SER A 100 -4.88 4.19 -14.12
CA SER A 100 -3.97 3.72 -15.18
C SER A 100 -4.52 3.90 -16.60
N LEU A 101 -5.82 4.19 -16.74
CA LEU A 101 -6.48 4.43 -18.02
C LEU A 101 -7.07 5.85 -18.03
N THR A 102 -6.21 6.83 -18.29
CA THR A 102 -6.55 8.26 -18.28
C THR A 102 -5.85 8.97 -19.43
N GLU A 103 -6.44 10.05 -19.94
CA GLU A 103 -5.86 10.89 -21.01
C GLU A 103 -4.67 11.72 -20.49
N ASN A 104 -4.68 12.10 -19.21
CA ASN A 104 -3.63 12.87 -18.53
C ASN A 104 -2.59 11.98 -17.84
N ILE A 105 -1.77 11.28 -18.63
CA ILE A 105 -0.81 10.28 -18.15
C ILE A 105 0.31 10.88 -17.28
N LEU A 106 0.83 12.06 -17.64
CA LEU A 106 1.94 12.70 -16.92
C LEU A 106 1.59 13.06 -15.48
N GLU A 107 0.37 13.57 -15.25
CA GLU A 107 -0.09 13.91 -13.90
C GLU A 107 -0.23 12.65 -13.05
N GLU A 108 -0.78 11.59 -13.63
CA GLU A 108 -0.99 10.35 -12.90
C GLU A 108 0.32 9.65 -12.57
N ILE A 109 1.29 9.65 -13.49
CA ILE A 109 2.65 9.15 -13.20
C ILE A 109 3.29 9.94 -12.07
N LYS A 110 3.14 11.27 -12.03
CA LYS A 110 3.67 12.10 -10.93
C LYS A 110 3.04 11.73 -9.59
N LYS A 111 1.72 11.49 -9.55
CA LYS A 111 1.05 11.05 -8.31
C LYS A 111 1.49 9.66 -7.87
N PHE A 112 1.66 8.73 -8.80
CA PHE A 112 2.21 7.40 -8.52
C PHE A 112 3.63 7.48 -7.95
N GLN A 113 4.49 8.33 -8.54
CA GLN A 113 5.86 8.56 -8.06
C GLN A 113 5.89 9.24 -6.68
N GLN A 114 4.91 10.09 -6.38
CA GLN A 114 4.73 10.68 -5.04
C GLN A 114 4.26 9.65 -4.00
N GLY A 115 4.02 8.40 -4.41
CA GLY A 115 3.69 7.29 -3.52
C GLY A 115 2.20 7.16 -3.25
N GLU A 116 1.33 7.55 -4.19
CA GLU A 116 -0.09 7.29 -4.07
C GLU A 116 -0.39 5.79 -3.96
N ILE A 117 -1.20 5.41 -2.97
CA ILE A 117 -1.56 4.02 -2.69
C ILE A 117 -3.05 3.83 -2.91
N GLU A 118 -3.40 2.95 -3.83
CA GLU A 118 -4.76 2.47 -3.95
C GLU A 118 -5.07 1.49 -2.82
N VAL A 119 -6.15 1.76 -2.09
CA VAL A 119 -6.63 0.92 -0.99
C VAL A 119 -7.92 0.25 -1.40
N LYS A 120 -7.96 -1.08 -1.28
CA LYS A 120 -9.14 -1.92 -1.57
C LYS A 120 -9.52 -2.69 -0.32
N THR A 121 -10.81 -2.92 -0.16
CA THR A 121 -11.35 -3.72 0.93
C THR A 121 -11.36 -5.20 0.54
N ASP A 122 -10.92 -6.05 1.46
CA ASP A 122 -11.01 -7.49 1.30
C ASP A 122 -12.44 -8.00 1.50
N LYS A 123 -12.70 -9.26 1.13
CA LYS A 123 -13.99 -9.92 1.38
C LYS A 123 -14.43 -9.89 2.85
N GLY A 124 -13.46 -9.80 3.76
CA GLY A 124 -13.70 -9.71 5.21
C GLY A 124 -13.91 -8.28 5.74
N GLY A 125 -13.93 -7.25 4.88
CA GLY A 125 -14.07 -5.86 5.33
C GLY A 125 -12.77 -5.23 5.85
N ASN A 126 -11.62 -5.89 5.66
CA ASN A 126 -10.32 -5.39 6.11
C ASN A 126 -9.68 -4.50 5.06
N ILE A 127 -8.90 -3.53 5.53
CA ILE A 127 -8.08 -2.63 4.72
C ILE A 127 -6.62 -2.87 5.10
N HIS A 128 -5.79 -3.15 4.08
CA HIS A 128 -4.35 -3.28 4.23
C HIS A 128 -3.65 -2.12 3.53
N ALA A 129 -2.86 -1.34 4.26
CA ALA A 129 -2.08 -0.25 3.70
C ALA A 129 -0.69 -0.19 4.34
N VAL A 130 0.28 0.27 3.55
CA VAL A 130 1.66 0.46 3.98
C VAL A 130 1.87 1.94 4.27
N ILE A 131 2.21 2.26 5.52
CA ILE A 131 2.35 3.65 6.01
C ILE A 131 3.80 4.13 5.86
N GLY A 132 4.78 3.21 5.83
CA GLY A 132 6.19 3.53 5.62
C GLY A 132 7.12 2.36 5.91
N SER A 133 8.43 2.64 5.88
CA SER A 133 9.49 1.73 6.31
C SER A 133 9.88 1.98 7.77
N CYS A 134 10.61 1.03 8.38
CA CYS A 134 11.20 1.21 9.71
C CYS A 134 12.23 2.35 9.76
N ASP A 135 12.75 2.78 8.61
CA ASP A 135 13.76 3.83 8.49
C ASP A 135 13.19 5.26 8.56
N PHE A 136 11.87 5.40 8.41
CA PHE A 136 11.22 6.71 8.47
C PHE A 136 11.28 7.24 9.90
N SER A 137 11.29 8.56 10.08
CA SER A 137 11.19 9.17 11.41
C SER A 137 9.82 8.92 12.04
N SER A 138 9.71 9.01 13.37
CA SER A 138 8.41 8.84 14.06
C SER A 138 7.38 9.84 13.57
N LYS A 139 7.76 11.12 13.42
CA LYS A 139 6.88 12.18 12.92
C LYS A 139 6.32 11.89 11.53
N GLN A 140 7.16 11.43 10.60
CA GLN A 140 6.70 11.07 9.25
C GLN A 140 5.68 9.93 9.26
N LEU A 141 5.87 8.93 10.13
CA LEU A 141 4.92 7.82 10.26
C LEU A 141 3.59 8.28 10.89
N GLU A 142 3.64 9.20 11.84
CA GLU A 142 2.46 9.81 12.45
C GLU A 142 1.65 10.63 11.44
N GLU A 143 2.32 11.46 10.64
CA GLU A 143 1.71 12.24 9.57
C GLU A 143 1.06 11.34 8.51
N ASN A 144 1.77 10.31 8.05
CA ASN A 144 1.25 9.36 7.07
C ASN A 144 0.03 8.59 7.61
N TYR A 145 0.08 8.17 8.88
CA TYR A 145 -1.05 7.51 9.54
C TYR A 145 -2.27 8.43 9.62
N LYS A 146 -2.07 9.70 10.00
CA LYS A 146 -3.15 10.67 10.11
C LYS A 146 -3.84 10.91 8.77
N ILE A 147 -3.06 11.14 7.71
CA ILE A 147 -3.60 11.31 6.35
C ILE A 147 -4.41 10.09 5.91
N MET A 148 -3.92 8.88 6.20
CA MET A 148 -4.63 7.64 5.90
C MET A 148 -5.95 7.53 6.68
N TYR A 149 -5.92 7.81 7.99
CA TYR A 149 -7.08 7.74 8.86
C TYR A 149 -8.18 8.72 8.43
N ASP A 150 -7.80 9.96 8.12
CA ASP A 150 -8.71 11.01 7.68
C ASP A 150 -9.38 10.63 6.36
N LYS A 151 -8.59 10.20 5.36
CA LYS A 151 -9.12 9.73 4.06
C LYS A 151 -10.08 8.55 4.20
N ILE A 152 -9.78 7.59 5.07
CA ILE A 152 -10.66 6.43 5.28
C ILE A 152 -11.98 6.87 5.92
N THR A 153 -11.91 7.77 6.90
CA THR A 153 -13.10 8.31 7.58
C THR A 153 -13.99 9.10 6.62
N GLU A 154 -13.39 9.86 5.69
CA GLU A 154 -14.12 10.57 4.62
C GLU A 154 -14.82 9.61 3.65
N LEU A 155 -14.21 8.45 3.37
CA LEU A 155 -14.79 7.43 2.47
C LEU A 155 -15.93 6.62 3.11
N LYS A 156 -16.39 7.00 4.30
CA LYS A 156 -17.51 6.34 4.98
C LYS A 156 -18.78 6.39 4.11
N PRO A 157 -19.41 5.24 3.78
CA PRO A 157 -20.65 5.22 3.02
C PRO A 157 -21.82 5.86 3.78
N THR A 158 -22.70 6.58 3.06
CA THR A 158 -23.82 7.37 3.60
C THR A 158 -24.93 6.57 4.29
N GLY A 159 -24.83 5.23 4.35
CA GLY A 159 -25.79 4.34 5.02
C GLY A 159 -25.25 3.58 6.23
N TRP A 160 -23.98 3.81 6.62
CA TRP A 160 -23.35 3.01 7.68
C TRP A 160 -23.84 3.40 9.07
N LYS A 161 -24.47 2.45 9.78
CA LYS A 161 -24.90 2.59 11.18
C LYS A 161 -23.86 1.99 12.11
N GLY A 162 -23.43 2.77 13.11
CA GLY A 162 -22.41 2.37 14.11
C GLY A 162 -20.98 2.78 13.74
N ASP A 163 -20.02 2.23 14.50
CA ASP A 163 -18.59 2.50 14.31
C ASP A 163 -18.12 2.02 12.94
N PHE A 164 -17.53 2.93 12.16
CA PHE A 164 -16.98 2.61 10.84
C PHE A 164 -15.65 1.85 10.96
N LEU A 165 -14.77 2.30 11.87
CA LEU A 165 -13.51 1.63 12.20
C LEU A 165 -13.66 0.88 13.52
N LYS A 166 -13.56 -0.46 13.48
CA LYS A 166 -13.64 -1.30 14.67
C LYS A 166 -12.32 -1.34 15.43
N ASN A 167 -11.27 -1.80 14.77
CA ASN A 167 -9.94 -1.95 15.36
C ASN A 167 -8.89 -1.49 14.34
N ILE A 168 -7.80 -0.92 14.86
CA ILE A 168 -6.62 -0.55 14.07
C ILE A 168 -5.44 -1.32 14.63
N THR A 169 -4.73 -2.03 13.75
CA THR A 169 -3.55 -2.83 14.12
C THR A 169 -2.37 -2.44 13.26
N LEU A 170 -1.25 -2.12 13.90
CA LEU A 170 0.01 -1.85 13.24
C LEU A 170 0.95 -3.03 13.42
N SER A 171 1.54 -3.50 12.33
CA SER A 171 2.50 -4.59 12.33
C SER A 171 3.63 -4.28 11.35
N THR A 172 4.79 -4.88 11.61
CA THR A 172 5.85 -5.03 10.61
C THR A 172 5.57 -6.25 9.73
N THR A 173 6.22 -6.34 8.55
CA THR A 173 6.02 -7.43 7.57
C THR A 173 6.01 -8.84 8.15
N MET A 174 6.90 -9.12 9.11
CA MET A 174 7.04 -10.45 9.75
C MET A 174 6.82 -10.41 11.28
N GLY A 175 6.22 -9.34 11.80
CA GLY A 175 6.06 -9.13 13.23
C GLY A 175 4.63 -9.29 13.73
N PRO A 176 4.43 -9.40 15.05
CA PRO A 176 3.10 -9.40 15.64
C PRO A 176 2.40 -8.04 15.46
N GLY A 177 1.07 -8.06 15.42
CA GLY A 177 0.25 -6.86 15.34
C GLY A 177 0.00 -6.24 16.71
N LEU A 178 0.24 -4.94 16.83
CA LEU A 178 -0.10 -4.11 17.98
C LEU A 178 -1.42 -3.41 17.73
N LYS A 179 -2.34 -3.48 18.69
CA LYS A 179 -3.58 -2.71 18.64
C LYS A 179 -3.28 -1.26 19.02
N ILE A 180 -3.68 -0.33 18.16
CA ILE A 180 -3.52 1.11 18.40
C ILE A 180 -4.86 1.68 18.87
N LEU A 181 -4.78 2.73 19.70
CA LEU A 181 -5.93 3.56 20.01
C LEU A 181 -6.51 4.21 18.74
N LYS A 182 -7.84 4.39 18.72
CA LYS A 182 -8.56 5.06 17.63
C LYS A 182 -8.33 6.56 17.63
#